data_AF-A0A3C1FTR3-F1
#
_entry.id   AF-A0A3C1FTR3-F1
#
_cell.length_a   1.000
_cell.length_b   1.000
_cell.length_c   1.000
_cell.angle_alpha   90.00
_cell.angle_beta   90.00
_cell.angle_gamma   90.00
#
_symmetry.space_group_name_H-M   'P 1'
#
loop_
_entity.id
_entity.type
_entity.pdbx_description
1 polymer ?
#
loop_
_entity_poly.entity_id
_entity_poly.type
_entity_poly.pdbx_seq_one_letter_code
_entity_poly.pdbx_strand_id
1 'polypeptide(L)'
;MMREQKKGGNFTSPSVGMTYALFDNTLLRASVARDFNNAGLSAFISDEVAGFQANPNLQAENVWSYQVGPETTALKYLWLRATAFRNDIWDAIEEVRISDQVFTLVNSERRGVRDSR
;
A
#
# COMPACT_ATOMS: atom_id res chain seq x y z
N MET A 1 -17.14 0.64 -14.10
CA MET A 1 -15.85 0.09 -14.58
C MET A 1 -15.58 -1.17 -13.77
N MET A 2 -15.87 -2.35 -14.33
CA MET A 2 -15.65 -3.64 -13.65
C MET A 2 -14.14 -3.85 -13.47
N ARG A 3 -13.67 -4.02 -12.23
CA ARG A 3 -12.25 -4.28 -11.94
C ARG A 3 -12.04 -5.79 -11.87
N GLU A 4 -11.04 -6.27 -12.60
CA GLU A 4 -10.64 -7.66 -12.68
C GLU A 4 -10.20 -8.16 -11.29
N GLN A 5 -11.04 -9.03 -10.71
CA GLN A 5 -10.85 -9.65 -9.40
C GLN A 5 -9.90 -10.84 -9.57
N LYS A 6 -8.61 -10.68 -9.24
CA LYS A 6 -7.64 -11.79 -9.33
C LYS A 6 -7.58 -12.56 -8.02
N LYS A 7 -8.39 -13.63 -7.94
CA LYS A 7 -8.16 -14.75 -7.04
C LYS A 7 -6.87 -15.46 -7.44
N GLY A 8 -5.92 -15.58 -6.51
CA GLY A 8 -4.80 -16.54 -6.55
C GLY A 8 -3.91 -16.48 -7.80
N GLY A 9 -2.74 -15.85 -7.68
CA GLY A 9 -1.60 -16.14 -8.56
C GLY A 9 -1.55 -15.34 -9.86
N ASN A 10 -1.32 -14.02 -9.75
CA ASN A 10 -0.35 -13.27 -10.57
C ASN A 10 -0.54 -11.78 -10.27
N PHE A 11 0.33 -11.25 -9.42
CA PHE A 11 0.41 -9.82 -9.13
C PHE A 11 1.49 -9.20 -10.01
N THR A 12 1.17 -8.04 -10.56
CA THR A 12 2.13 -7.21 -11.27
C THR A 12 2.34 -5.95 -10.45
N SER A 13 3.60 -5.65 -10.12
CA SER A 13 4.02 -4.46 -9.38
C SER A 13 4.69 -3.46 -10.32
N PRO A 14 3.96 -2.83 -11.26
CA PRO A 14 4.54 -1.82 -12.13
C PRO A 14 4.96 -0.60 -11.33
N SER A 15 6.10 -0.03 -11.71
CA SER A 15 6.54 1.26 -11.22
C SER A 15 7.03 2.13 -12.38
N VAL A 16 6.79 3.43 -12.28
CA VAL A 16 7.33 4.42 -13.21
C VAL A 16 7.80 5.62 -12.42
N GLY A 17 8.98 6.12 -12.80
CA GLY A 17 9.59 7.29 -12.22
C GLY A 17 10.03 8.26 -13.30
N MET A 18 9.94 9.55 -12.98
CA MET A 18 10.45 10.62 -13.80
C MET A 18 11.40 11.48 -12.96
N THR A 19 12.54 11.83 -13.53
CA THR A 19 13.45 12.83 -12.95
C THR A 19 13.66 13.93 -13.98
N TYR A 20 13.56 15.17 -13.54
CA TYR A 20 13.71 16.36 -14.37
C TYR A 20 14.70 17.33 -13.73
N ALA A 21 15.65 17.85 -14.49
CA ALA A 21 16.55 18.90 -14.02
C ALA A 21 15.85 20.26 -14.17
N LEU A 22 15.47 20.86 -13.03
CA LEU A 22 14.92 22.22 -13.01
C LEU A 22 16.03 23.26 -13.23
N PHE A 23 17.19 23.02 -12.62
CA PHE A 23 18.42 23.81 -12.72
C PHE A 23 19.63 22.89 -12.62
N ASP A 24 20.83 23.39 -12.91
CA ASP A 24 22.08 22.59 -12.88
C ASP A 24 22.35 21.93 -11.51
N ASN A 25 21.79 22.51 -10.45
CA ASN A 25 21.95 22.06 -9.06
C ASN A 25 20.64 21.58 -8.42
N THR A 26 19.55 21.46 -9.19
CA THR A 26 18.22 21.15 -8.65
C THR A 26 17.47 20.18 -9.54
N LEU A 27 17.09 19.04 -8.98
CA LEU A 27 16.34 17.96 -9.62
C LEU A 27 14.94 17.87 -9.01
N LEU A 28 13.94 17.66 -9.85
CA LEU A 28 12.60 17.26 -9.45
C LEU A 28 12.44 15.77 -9.74
N ARG A 29 11.98 15.00 -8.76
CA ARG A 29 11.69 13.58 -8.91
C ARG A 29 10.22 13.34 -8.63
N ALA A 30 9.60 12.50 -9.44
CA ALA A 30 8.26 11.99 -9.21
C ALA A 30 8.26 10.48 -9.50
N SER A 31 7.55 9.70 -8.69
CA SER A 31 7.35 8.28 -8.94
C SER A 31 5.96 7.84 -8.55
N VAL A 32 5.44 6.86 -9.28
CA VAL A 32 4.26 6.10 -8.91
C VAL A 32 4.60 4.62 -9.00
N ALA A 33 4.25 3.89 -7.95
CA ALA A 33 4.46 2.45 -7.87
C ALA A 33 3.18 1.77 -7.40
N ARG A 34 2.92 0.61 -7.96
CA ARG A 34 1.93 -0.33 -7.44
C ARG A 34 2.66 -1.46 -6.73
N ASP A 35 2.20 -1.78 -5.54
CA ASP A 35 2.67 -2.89 -4.73
C ASP A 35 1.48 -3.74 -4.23
N PHE A 36 1.78 -4.87 -3.60
CA PHE A 36 0.79 -5.73 -2.99
C PHE A 36 1.29 -6.31 -1.67
N ASN A 37 0.37 -6.56 -0.74
CA ASN A 37 0.66 -7.28 0.49
C ASN A 37 -0.20 -8.54 0.55
N ASN A 38 0.44 -9.71 0.54
CA ASN A 38 -0.29 -10.97 0.67
C ASN A 38 -0.51 -11.30 2.14
N ALA A 39 -1.67 -11.87 2.46
CA ALA A 39 -1.94 -12.33 3.81
C ALA A 39 -0.91 -13.39 4.24
N GLY A 40 -0.43 -13.29 5.49
CA GLY A 40 0.45 -14.29 6.07
C GLY A 40 -0.24 -15.67 6.14
N LEU A 41 0.54 -16.75 6.21
CA LEU A 41 0.00 -18.12 6.21
C LEU A 41 -1.04 -18.37 7.31
N SER A 42 -0.87 -17.72 8.48
CA SER A 42 -1.82 -17.82 9.59
C SER A 42 -3.23 -17.35 9.23
N ALA A 43 -3.39 -16.45 8.25
CA ALA A 43 -4.70 -15.98 7.81
C ALA A 43 -5.58 -17.08 7.15
N PHE A 44 -4.96 -18.18 6.76
CA PHE A 44 -5.60 -19.30 6.06
C PHE A 44 -5.76 -20.56 6.93
N ILE A 45 -5.32 -20.54 8.18
CA ILE A 45 -5.42 -21.66 9.13
C ILE A 45 -6.28 -21.22 10.31
N SER A 46 -7.44 -21.86 10.51
CA SER A 46 -8.31 -21.55 11.65
C SER A 46 -7.65 -21.99 12.97
N ASP A 47 -7.83 -21.19 14.01
CA ASP A 47 -7.39 -21.50 15.37
C ASP A 47 -8.58 -21.30 16.33
N GLU A 48 -9.21 -22.41 16.70
CA GLU A 48 -10.38 -22.41 17.58
C GLU A 48 -10.04 -21.93 19.01
N VAL A 49 -8.81 -22.14 19.46
CA VAL A 49 -8.37 -21.72 20.81
C VAL A 49 -8.17 -20.21 20.86
N ALA A 50 -7.64 -19.64 19.79
CA ALA A 50 -7.49 -18.19 19.64
C ALA A 50 -8.78 -17.48 19.20
N GLY A 51 -9.85 -18.22 18.87
CA GLY A 51 -11.08 -17.64 18.33
C GLY A 51 -10.94 -17.11 16.90
N PHE A 52 -10.04 -17.68 16.10
CA PHE A 52 -9.78 -17.26 14.74
C PHE A 52 -10.40 -18.21 13.71
N GLN A 53 -11.23 -17.66 12.82
CA GLN A 53 -11.78 -18.35 11.65
C GLN A 53 -11.03 -17.92 10.39
N ALA A 54 -10.36 -18.85 9.73
CA ALA A 54 -9.68 -18.58 8.46
C ALA A 54 -10.67 -18.19 7.35
N ASN A 55 -10.26 -17.25 6.50
CA ASN A 55 -11.01 -16.85 5.32
C ASN A 55 -10.32 -17.31 4.04
N PRO A 56 -10.77 -18.42 3.41
CA PRO A 56 -10.16 -18.93 2.18
C PRO A 56 -10.40 -18.01 0.96
N ASN A 57 -11.27 -17.00 1.07
CA ASN A 57 -11.51 -16.01 0.03
C ASN A 57 -10.69 -14.72 0.20
N LEU A 58 -9.79 -14.66 1.19
CA LEU A 58 -8.95 -13.50 1.44
C LEU A 58 -8.03 -13.21 0.23
N GLN A 59 -8.02 -11.96 -0.21
CA GLN A 59 -7.22 -11.48 -1.32
C GLN A 59 -6.03 -10.66 -0.79
N ALA A 60 -5.01 -10.49 -1.64
CA ALA A 60 -3.89 -9.60 -1.32
C ALA A 60 -4.34 -8.13 -1.34
N GLU A 61 -3.82 -7.34 -0.41
CA GLU A 61 -4.00 -5.89 -0.41
C GLU A 61 -3.24 -5.29 -1.59
N ASN A 62 -3.79 -4.24 -2.20
CA ASN A 62 -3.14 -3.49 -3.26
C ASN A 62 -2.75 -2.10 -2.74
N VAL A 63 -1.51 -1.68 -2.99
CA VAL A 63 -1.00 -0.39 -2.53
C VAL A 63 -0.57 0.43 -3.75
N TRP A 64 -1.07 1.67 -3.85
CA TRP A 64 -0.54 2.67 -4.78
C TRP A 64 0.23 3.72 -4.00
N SER A 65 1.52 3.84 -4.32
CA SER A 65 2.43 4.80 -3.71
C SER A 65 2.81 5.88 -4.71
N TYR A 66 2.57 7.12 -4.34
CA TYR A 66 2.93 8.31 -5.11
C TYR A 66 3.96 9.10 -4.33
N GLN A 67 5.05 9.51 -4.98
CA GLN A 67 6.08 10.35 -4.39
C GLN A 67 6.44 11.47 -5.36
N VAL A 68 6.63 12.68 -4.83
CA VAL A 68 7.11 13.82 -5.61
C VAL A 68 7.92 14.74 -4.73
N GLY A 69 9.04 15.25 -5.24
CA GLY A 69 9.94 16.03 -4.41
C GLY A 69 11.10 16.68 -5.16
N PRO A 70 11.49 17.90 -4.77
CA PRO A 70 12.73 18.50 -5.22
C PRO A 70 13.93 18.02 -4.40
N GLU A 71 15.08 18.04 -5.05
CA GLU A 71 16.39 17.77 -4.51
C GLU A 71 17.34 18.85 -5.01
N THR A 72 18.03 19.56 -4.13
CA THR A 72 18.93 20.65 -4.50
C THR A 72 20.27 20.57 -3.77
N THR A 73 21.33 20.85 -4.52
CA THR A 73 22.71 21.01 -4.04
C THR A 73 23.19 22.46 -4.21
N ALA A 74 22.26 23.41 -4.38
CA ALA A 74 22.58 24.82 -4.58
C ALA A 74 23.39 25.45 -3.43
N LEU A 75 23.34 24.85 -2.25
CA LEU A 75 24.07 25.30 -1.07
C LEU A 75 25.41 24.55 -0.99
N LYS A 76 26.52 25.30 -0.93
CA LYS A 76 27.90 24.78 -0.98
C LYS A 76 28.21 23.67 0.03
N TYR A 77 27.50 23.63 1.15
CA TYR A 77 27.71 22.67 2.25
C TYR A 77 26.46 21.86 2.59
N LEU A 78 25.34 22.04 1.89
CA LEU A 78 24.07 21.40 2.22
C LEU A 78 23.44 20.78 0.98
N TRP A 79 23.07 19.52 1.12
CA TRP A 79 22.22 18.82 0.16
C TRP A 79 20.83 18.70 0.76
N LEU A 80 19.88 19.42 0.17
CA LEU A 80 18.50 19.44 0.63
C LEU A 80 17.64 18.57 -0.26
N ARG A 81 16.81 17.73 0.35
CA ARG A 81 15.78 16.94 -0.33
C ARG A 81 14.48 17.08 0.45
N ALA A 82 13.41 17.38 -0.26
CA ALA A 82 12.06 17.35 0.28
C ALA A 82 11.23 16.40 -0.57
N THR A 83 10.43 15.54 0.06
CA THR A 83 9.58 14.57 -0.64
C THR A 83 8.20 14.56 0.00
N ALA A 84 7.17 14.80 -0.80
CA ALA A 84 5.79 14.52 -0.44
C ALA A 84 5.44 13.09 -0.88
N PHE A 85 4.75 12.36 -0.03
CA PHE A 85 4.30 10.99 -0.30
C PHE A 85 2.80 10.87 -0.07
N ARG A 86 2.16 10.01 -0.85
CA ARG A 86 0.76 9.60 -0.67
C ARG A 86 0.65 8.12 -0.96
N ASN A 87 -0.04 7.40 -0.07
CA ASN A 87 -0.31 5.97 -0.23
C ASN A 87 -1.82 5.75 -0.19
N ASP A 88 -2.34 5.04 -1.19
CA ASP A 88 -3.74 4.63 -1.28
C ASP A 88 -3.79 3.09 -1.21
N ILE A 89 -4.35 2.54 -0.13
CA ILE A 89 -4.49 1.10 0.08
C ILE A 89 -5.90 0.68 -0.33
N TRP A 90 -5.98 -0.40 -1.10
CA TRP A 90 -7.20 -1.03 -1.60
C TRP A 90 -7.24 -2.47 -1.14
N ASP A 91 -8.45 -3.00 -0.93
CA ASP A 91 -8.66 -4.37 -0.46
C ASP A 91 -7.92 -4.65 0.86
N ALA A 92 -7.89 -3.66 1.74
CA ALA A 92 -7.15 -3.73 3.00
C ALA A 92 -7.65 -4.91 3.83
N ILE A 93 -6.73 -5.72 4.36
CA ILE A 93 -7.04 -6.86 5.21
C ILE A 93 -7.38 -6.30 6.58
N GLU A 94 -8.64 -6.42 6.96
CA GLU A 94 -9.18 -5.94 8.23
C GLU A 94 -9.73 -7.10 9.06
N GLU A 95 -9.52 -7.03 10.36
CA GLU A 95 -10.12 -7.95 11.32
C GLU A 95 -11.56 -7.56 11.58
N VAL A 96 -12.47 -8.51 11.38
CA VAL A 96 -13.89 -8.36 11.67
C VAL A 96 -14.31 -9.45 12.65
N ARG A 97 -14.99 -9.04 13.72
CA ARG A 97 -15.61 -9.96 14.68
C ARG A 97 -16.91 -10.52 14.10
N ILE A 98 -17.00 -11.85 14.06
CA ILE A 98 -18.21 -12.59 13.67
C ILE A 98 -19.10 -12.80 14.91
N SER A 99 -18.49 -13.00 16.07
CA SER A 99 -19.16 -13.18 17.37
C SER A 99 -18.24 -12.71 18.50
N ASP A 100 -18.75 -12.66 19.74
CA ASP A 100 -18.01 -12.11 20.90
C ASP A 100 -16.63 -12.74 21.13
N GLN A 101 -16.42 -13.98 20.66
CA GLN A 101 -15.17 -14.74 20.80
C GLN A 101 -14.55 -15.16 19.47
N VAL A 102 -15.16 -14.83 18.33
CA VAL A 102 -14.70 -15.30 17.01
C VAL A 102 -14.46 -14.14 16.08
N PHE A 103 -13.26 -14.07 15.48
CA PHE A 103 -12.89 -13.08 14.48
C PHE A 103 -12.37 -13.74 13.19
N THR A 104 -12.44 -12.99 12.09
CA THR A 104 -11.90 -13.38 10.79
C THR A 104 -11.27 -12.18 10.11
N LEU A 105 -10.50 -12.43 9.05
CA LEU A 105 -9.92 -11.39 8.21
C LEU A 105 -10.75 -11.24 6.93
N VAL A 106 -11.04 -10.01 6.52
CA VAL A 106 -11.77 -9.69 5.28
C VAL A 106 -11.09 -8.56 4.53
N ASN A 107 -11.31 -8.46 3.22
CA ASN A 107 -10.85 -7.32 2.42
C ASN A 107 -11.86 -6.16 2.52
N SER A 108 -11.38 -4.96 2.84
CA SER A 108 -12.14 -3.71 2.94
C SER A 108 -11.90 -2.83 1.71
N GLU A 109 -12.94 -2.15 1.20
CA GLU A 109 -12.94 -1.55 -0.13
C GLU A 109 -11.84 -0.50 -0.37
N ARG A 110 -11.54 0.36 0.62
CA ARG A 110 -10.49 1.38 0.48
C ARG A 110 -10.09 1.96 1.84
N ARG A 111 -8.79 1.93 2.13
CA ARG A 111 -8.19 2.66 3.25
C ARG A 111 -7.27 3.75 2.70
N GLY A 112 -7.83 4.94 2.54
CA GLY A 112 -7.02 6.15 2.38
C GLY A 112 -6.58 6.61 3.76
N VAL A 113 -5.29 6.96 3.93
CA VAL A 113 -4.83 7.71 5.11
C VAL A 113 -5.49 9.10 5.02
N ARG A 114 -6.71 9.19 5.52
CA ARG A 114 -7.40 10.45 5.75
C ARG A 114 -7.22 10.72 7.23
N ASP A 115 -6.18 11.48 7.53
CA ASP A 115 -5.97 12.11 8.83
C ASP A 115 -7.27 12.86 9.19
N SER A 116 -8.04 12.32 10.13
CA SER A 116 -9.25 12.93 10.67
C SER A 116 -8.87 13.61 11.98
N ARG A 117 -8.86 14.95 11.93
CA ARG A 117 -8.89 15.84 13.09
C ARG A 117 -10.06 15.52 14.01
#